data_AF-A0A640VPW6-F1
#
_entry.id   AF-A0A640VPW6-F1
#
_cell.length_a   1.000
_cell.length_b   1.000
_cell.length_c   1.000
_cell.angle_alpha   90.00
_cell.angle_beta   90.00
_cell.angle_gamma   90.00
#
_symmetry.space_group_name_H-M   'P 1'
#
loop_
_entity.id
_entity.type
_entity.pdbx_description
1 polymer ?
#
loop_
_entity_poly.entity_id
_entity_poly.type
_entity_poly.pdbx_seq_one_letter_code
_entity_poly.pdbx_strand_id
1 'polypeptide(L)'
;MTQAEAILMGLRIWGSIGAVVAAIFLTIGMDRIDEDAREAYIFRPLLIPGVLVIWPLVLWRWYLFESGRERWPGRYDPPRRAHFVVGWLLPIGICAIIVIGLSQRQTWPTDIAPLQLSGQVEAAQ
;
A
#
# COMPACT_ATOMS: atom_id res chain seq x y z
N MET A 1 -19.41 6.34 14.89
CA MET A 1 -18.72 5.84 13.68
C MET A 1 -18.55 4.35 13.83
N THR A 2 -18.91 3.59 12.81
CA THR A 2 -18.64 2.15 12.78
C THR A 2 -17.14 1.91 12.49
N GLN A 3 -16.63 0.72 12.83
CA GLN A 3 -15.23 0.37 12.55
C GLN A 3 -14.92 0.43 11.05
N ALA A 4 -15.86 -0.02 10.20
CA ALA A 4 -15.74 0.03 8.75
C ALA A 4 -15.65 1.48 8.23
N GLU A 5 -16.48 2.39 8.75
CA GLU A 5 -16.42 3.82 8.42
C GLU A 5 -15.07 4.44 8.78
N ALA A 6 -14.54 4.13 9.97
CA ALA A 6 -13.26 4.65 10.42
C ALA A 6 -12.11 4.18 9.52
N ILE A 7 -12.10 2.90 9.13
CA ILE A 7 -11.11 2.33 8.21
C ILE A 7 -11.19 3.00 6.84
N LEU A 8 -12.40 3.11 6.27
CA LEU A 8 -12.61 3.72 4.96
C LEU A 8 -12.20 5.19 4.96
N MET A 9 -12.52 5.94 6.02
CA MET A 9 -12.12 7.33 6.18
C MET A 9 -10.59 7.46 6.25
N GLY A 10 -9.93 6.62 7.05
CA GLY A 10 -8.47 6.59 7.13
C GLY A 10 -7.83 6.29 5.77
N LEU A 11 -8.35 5.31 5.03
CA LEU A 11 -7.86 4.95 3.71
C LEU A 11 -8.05 6.08 2.68
N ARG A 12 -9.19 6.80 2.75
CA ARG A 12 -9.47 7.96 1.89
C ARG A 12 -8.52 9.11 2.17
N ILE A 13 -8.26 9.43 3.44
CA ILE A 13 -7.30 10.47 3.83
C ILE A 13 -5.89 10.08 3.40
N TRP A 14 -5.49 8.83 3.65
CA TRP A 14 -4.18 8.34 3.25
C TRP A 14 -3.98 8.41 1.73
N GLY A 15 -4.96 7.91 0.96
CA GLY A 15 -4.93 7.91 -0.49
C GLY A 15 -4.98 9.32 -1.09
N SER A 16 -5.73 10.25 -0.49
CA SER A 16 -5.79 11.63 -0.99
C SER A 16 -4.48 12.37 -0.79
N ILE A 17 -3.83 12.20 0.37
CA ILE A 17 -2.48 12.72 0.61
C ILE A 17 -1.51 12.10 -0.38
N GLY A 18 -1.55 10.78 -0.54
CA GLY A 18 -0.74 10.07 -1.53
C GLY A 18 -0.95 10.60 -2.95
N ALA A 19 -2.18 10.98 -3.32
CA ALA A 19 -2.49 11.48 -4.66
C ALA A 19 -1.87 12.85 -4.91
N VAL A 20 -1.95 13.74 -3.92
CA VAL A 20 -1.26 15.05 -3.97
C VAL A 20 0.25 14.85 -4.08
N VAL A 21 0.81 13.96 -3.27
CA VAL A 21 2.25 13.65 -3.34
C VAL A 21 2.63 13.06 -4.69
N ALA A 22 1.85 12.13 -5.24
CA ALA A 22 2.10 11.53 -6.55
C ALA A 22 2.08 12.58 -7.66
N ALA A 23 1.11 13.51 -7.65
CA ALA A 23 1.05 14.59 -8.61
C ALA A 23 2.31 15.47 -8.56
N ILE A 24 2.74 15.87 -7.35
CA ILE A 24 3.94 16.71 -7.16
C ILE A 24 5.22 15.94 -7.54
N PHE A 25 5.34 14.70 -7.08
CA PHE A 25 6.53 13.89 -7.29
C PHE A 25 6.73 13.53 -8.77
N LEU A 26 5.67 13.14 -9.48
CA LEU A 26 5.78 12.72 -10.88
C LEU A 26 5.99 13.89 -11.84
N THR A 27 5.63 15.12 -11.44
CA THR A 27 5.81 16.32 -12.26
C THR A 27 7.12 17.06 -11.94
N ILE A 28 7.54 17.11 -10.68
CA ILE A 28 8.70 17.91 -10.25
C ILE A 28 9.83 17.04 -9.69
N GLY A 29 9.51 16.09 -8.82
CA GLY A 29 10.50 15.31 -8.08
C GLY A 29 11.28 14.33 -8.95
N MET A 30 10.60 13.65 -9.87
CA MET A 30 11.17 12.56 -10.64
C MET A 30 12.27 13.00 -11.62
N ASP A 31 12.08 14.14 -12.29
CA ASP A 31 13.08 14.69 -13.22
C ASP A 31 14.37 15.13 -12.51
N ARG A 32 14.30 15.38 -11.18
CA ARG A 32 15.46 15.74 -10.34
C ARG A 32 16.21 14.54 -9.78
N ILE A 33 15.52 13.41 -9.60
CA ILE A 33 16.10 12.21 -8.98
C ILE A 33 16.71 11.29 -10.02
N ASP A 34 16.12 11.23 -11.22
CA ASP A 34 16.53 10.29 -12.26
C ASP A 34 16.64 11.00 -13.61
N GLU A 35 17.89 11.15 -14.08
CA GLU A 35 18.19 11.78 -15.37
C GLU A 35 17.73 10.88 -16.54
N ASP A 36 17.69 9.56 -16.36
CA ASP A 36 17.19 8.60 -17.36
C ASP A 36 15.65 8.59 -17.43
N ALA A 37 14.96 9.07 -16.39
CA ALA A 37 13.50 9.19 -16.38
C ALA A 37 12.97 10.32 -17.29
N ARG A 38 13.85 11.18 -17.82
CA ARG A 38 13.47 12.35 -18.64
C ARG A 38 12.82 11.99 -19.97
N GLU A 39 13.00 10.78 -20.50
CA GLU A 39 12.37 10.37 -21.77
C GLU A 39 11.21 9.37 -21.57
N ALA A 40 11.05 8.83 -20.36
CA ALA A 40 10.11 7.75 -20.06
C ALA A 40 8.70 8.23 -19.63
N TYR A 41 8.12 9.22 -20.31
CA TYR A 41 6.86 9.86 -19.91
C TYR A 41 5.66 8.89 -19.83
N ILE A 42 5.62 7.86 -20.68
CA ILE A 42 4.54 6.86 -20.74
C ILE A 42 4.53 5.95 -19.50
N PHE A 43 5.68 5.74 -18.85
CA PHE A 43 5.79 4.85 -17.70
C PHE A 43 5.52 5.55 -16.36
N ARG A 44 5.53 6.89 -16.34
CA ARG A 44 5.30 7.69 -15.13
C ARG A 44 3.96 7.39 -14.44
N PRO A 45 2.83 7.25 -15.16
CA PRO A 45 1.56 6.90 -14.54
C PRO A 45 1.55 5.53 -13.85
N LEU A 46 2.41 4.59 -14.29
CA LEU A 46 2.52 3.27 -13.67
C LEU A 46 3.05 3.35 -12.23
N LEU A 47 3.75 4.43 -11.88
CA LEU A 47 4.25 4.69 -10.54
C LEU A 47 3.17 5.24 -9.59
N ILE A 48 2.07 5.79 -10.11
CA ILE A 48 0.99 6.36 -9.30
C ILE A 48 0.51 5.39 -8.21
N PRO A 49 0.11 4.13 -8.50
CA PRO A 49 -0.35 3.21 -7.44
C PRO A 49 0.71 2.94 -6.38
N GLY A 50 1.99 2.87 -6.77
CA GLY A 50 3.10 2.75 -5.83
C GLY A 50 3.20 3.97 -4.93
N VAL A 51 3.31 5.17 -5.52
CA VAL A 51 3.45 6.42 -4.77
C VAL A 51 2.25 6.66 -3.85
N LEU A 52 1.02 6.35 -4.28
CA LEU A 52 -0.18 6.47 -3.44
C LEU A 52 -0.06 5.69 -2.12
N VAL A 53 0.49 4.48 -2.16
CA VAL A 53 0.56 3.60 -0.99
C VAL A 53 1.76 3.95 -0.11
N ILE A 54 2.93 4.16 -0.72
CA ILE A 54 4.21 4.36 -0.01
C ILE A 54 4.71 5.82 -0.02
N TRP A 55 3.82 6.80 -0.17
CA TRP A 55 4.18 8.23 -0.25
C TRP A 55 5.10 8.74 0.86
N PRO A 56 5.01 8.31 2.14
CA PRO A 56 5.90 8.84 3.18
C PRO A 56 7.36 8.43 2.92
N LEU A 57 7.56 7.20 2.42
CA LEU A 57 8.88 6.70 2.04
C LEU A 57 9.41 7.45 0.82
N VAL A 58 8.54 7.76 -0.14
CA VAL A 58 8.89 8.56 -1.32
C VAL A 58 9.34 9.96 -0.90
N LEU A 59 8.59 10.65 -0.04
CA LEU A 59 8.98 11.97 0.48
C LEU A 59 10.27 11.93 1.29
N TRP A 60 10.41 10.96 2.19
CA TRP A 60 11.63 10.76 2.97
C TRP A 60 12.84 10.60 2.07
N ARG A 61 12.72 9.74 1.06
CA ARG A 61 13.80 9.46 0.11
C ARG A 61 14.10 10.70 -0.73
N TRP A 62 13.09 11.40 -1.22
CA TRP A 62 13.25 12.64 -1.97
C TRP A 62 13.96 13.71 -1.13
N TYR A 63 13.57 13.90 0.14
CA TYR A 63 14.25 14.80 1.06
C TYR A 63 15.73 14.43 1.29
N LEU A 64 16.04 13.13 1.39
CA LEU A 64 17.43 12.68 1.56
C LEU A 64 18.30 12.98 0.33
N PHE A 65 17.76 12.80 -0.88
CA PHE A 65 18.42 13.18 -2.14
C PHE A 65 18.67 14.70 -2.17
N GLU A 66 17.65 15.51 -1.91
CA GLU A 66 17.73 16.96 -2.06
C GLU A 66 18.60 17.62 -0.97
N SER A 67 18.71 17.00 0.21
CA SER A 67 19.60 17.45 1.28
C SER A 67 21.07 17.08 1.08
N GLY A 68 21.43 16.32 0.02
CA GLY A 68 22.80 15.89 -0.25
C GLY A 68 23.40 15.01 0.85
N ARG A 69 22.56 14.52 1.79
CA ARG A 69 22.94 13.64 2.90
C ARG A 69 23.12 12.19 2.46
N GLU A 70 22.85 11.91 1.19
CA GLU A 70 23.00 10.59 0.62
C GLU A 70 24.48 10.22 0.50
N ARG A 71 24.94 9.36 1.42
CA ARG A 71 26.28 8.78 1.38
C ARG A 71 26.32 7.63 0.37
N TRP A 72 26.37 7.97 -0.92
CA TRP A 72 26.62 7.02 -2.02
C TRP A 72 27.78 6.02 -1.78
N PRO A 73 28.87 6.35 -1.03
CA PRO A 73 29.96 5.41 -0.80
C PRO A 73 29.60 4.17 0.05
N GLY A 74 28.49 4.17 0.80
CA GLY A 74 28.12 3.07 1.71
C GLY A 74 27.32 1.93 1.08
N ARG A 75 27.14 1.92 -0.24
CA ARG A 75 26.31 0.91 -0.94
C ARG A 75 26.88 -0.51 -0.87
N TYR A 76 28.18 -0.62 -0.59
CA TYR A 76 28.90 -1.88 -0.39
C TYR A 76 29.25 -2.15 1.09
N ASP A 77 28.61 -1.45 2.03
CA ASP A 77 28.77 -1.79 3.45
C ASP A 77 28.09 -3.15 3.72
N PRO A 78 28.78 -4.10 4.39
CA PRO A 78 28.18 -5.38 4.75
C PRO A 78 26.94 -5.20 5.65
N PRO A 79 25.98 -6.13 5.57
CA PRO A 79 24.61 -5.93 6.03
C PRO A 79 24.53 -5.58 7.51
N ARG A 80 23.79 -4.50 7.80
CA ARG A 80 23.57 -3.94 9.13
C ARG A 80 22.76 -4.92 9.99
N ARG A 81 22.98 -4.91 11.32
CA ARG A 81 22.27 -5.71 12.35
C ARG A 81 20.74 -5.73 12.21
N ALA A 82 20.16 -4.73 11.54
CA ALA A 82 18.75 -4.64 11.21
C ALA A 82 18.22 -5.80 10.34
N HIS A 83 19.02 -6.41 9.46
CA HIS A 83 18.57 -7.54 8.64
C HIS A 83 18.12 -8.74 9.49
N PHE A 84 18.83 -9.02 10.59
CA PHE A 84 18.44 -10.10 11.50
C PHE A 84 17.10 -9.81 12.16
N VAL A 85 16.88 -8.56 12.59
CA VAL A 85 15.61 -8.12 13.18
C VAL A 85 14.47 -8.20 12.17
N VAL A 86 14.66 -7.68 10.95
CA VAL A 86 13.67 -7.74 9.87
C VAL A 86 13.37 -9.19 9.47
N GLY A 87 14.39 -10.05 9.43
CA GLY A 87 14.26 -11.47 9.12
C GLY A 87 13.35 -12.24 10.10
N TRP A 88 13.27 -11.81 11.36
CA TRP A 88 12.33 -12.36 12.33
C TRP A 88 10.98 -11.65 12.36
N LEU A 89 10.97 -10.32 12.24
CA LEU A 89 9.73 -9.54 12.28
C LEU A 89 8.78 -9.91 11.15
N LEU A 90 9.29 -10.18 9.96
CA LEU A 90 8.48 -10.47 8.78
C LEU A 90 7.68 -11.78 8.92
N PRO A 91 8.28 -12.95 9.23
CA PRO A 91 7.50 -14.18 9.43
C PRO A 91 6.57 -14.09 10.65
N ILE A 92 7.01 -13.47 11.75
CA ILE A 92 6.16 -13.27 12.93
C ILE A 92 4.94 -12.40 12.59
N GLY A 93 5.17 -11.31 11.86
CA GLY A 93 4.11 -10.41 11.41
C GLY A 93 3.12 -11.11 10.48
N ILE A 94 3.60 -11.91 9.52
CA ILE A 94 2.74 -12.71 8.62
C ILE A 94 1.87 -13.67 9.43
N CYS A 95 2.46 -14.43 10.36
CA CYS A 95 1.71 -15.35 11.22
C CYS A 95 0.65 -14.62 12.06
N ALA A 96 1.01 -13.48 12.66
CA ALA A 96 0.09 -12.66 13.44
C ALA A 96 -1.09 -12.15 12.60
N ILE A 97 -0.82 -11.63 11.39
CA ILE A 97 -1.85 -11.16 10.46
C ILE A 97 -2.81 -12.30 10.09
N ILE A 98 -2.29 -13.50 9.80
CA ILE A 98 -3.12 -14.67 9.47
C ILE A 98 -4.02 -15.04 10.66
N VAL A 99 -3.45 -15.15 11.87
CA VAL A 99 -4.22 -15.51 13.07
C VAL A 99 -5.30 -14.48 13.38
N ILE A 100 -4.98 -13.19 13.29
CA ILE A 100 -5.94 -12.11 13.50
C ILE A 100 -7.02 -12.13 12.41
N GLY A 101 -6.64 -12.31 11.14
CA GLY A 101 -7.58 -12.41 10.03
C GLY A 101 -8.57 -13.57 10.20
N LEU A 102 -8.08 -14.74 10.63
CA LEU A 102 -8.93 -15.89 10.92
C LEU A 102 -9.84 -15.67 12.14
N SER A 103 -9.38 -14.95 13.17
CA SER A 103 -10.20 -14.66 14.35
C SER A 103 -11.30 -13.65 14.08
N GLN A 104 -11.07 -12.70 13.17
CA GLN A 104 -12.06 -11.71 12.73
C GLN A 104 -12.93 -12.21 11.56
N ARG A 105 -12.83 -13.50 11.20
CA ARG A 105 -13.58 -14.06 10.07
C ARG A 105 -15.07 -13.83 10.26
N GLN A 106 -15.68 -13.20 9.26
CA GLN A 106 -17.12 -12.98 9.22
C GLN A 106 -17.85 -14.33 9.16
N THR A 107 -18.56 -14.67 10.23
CA THR A 107 -19.40 -15.87 10.30
C THR A 107 -20.74 -15.58 9.63
N TRP A 108 -21.16 -16.46 8.71
CA TRP A 108 -22.48 -16.36 8.08
C TRP A 108 -23.58 -16.50 9.14
N PRO A 109 -24.65 -15.68 9.11
CA PRO A 109 -25.77 -15.82 10.04
C PRO A 109 -26.44 -17.17 9.86
N THR A 110 -26.49 -17.99 10.92
CA THR A 110 -27.10 -19.34 10.88
C THR A 110 -28.61 -19.31 11.02
N ASP A 111 -29.17 -18.16 11.39
CA ASP A 111 -30.58 -17.89 11.63
C ASP A 111 -31.34 -17.44 10.36
N ILE A 112 -30.63 -17.15 9.27
CA ILE A 112 -31.25 -16.76 8.00
C ILE A 112 -31.44 -18.00 7.13
N ALA A 113 -32.71 -18.41 6.94
CA ALA A 113 -33.05 -19.47 5.98
C ALA A 113 -32.62 -19.03 4.56
N PRO A 114 -31.87 -19.86 3.82
CA PRO A 114 -31.42 -19.50 2.48
C PRO A 114 -32.63 -19.33 1.55
N LEU A 115 -32.84 -18.12 1.05
CA LEU A 115 -33.90 -17.83 0.08
C LEU A 115 -33.34 -18.03 -1.33
N GLN A 116 -33.91 -18.96 -2.09
CA GLN A 116 -33.51 -19.18 -3.48
C GLN A 116 -34.02 -18.02 -4.35
N LEU A 117 -33.10 -17.20 -4.85
CA LEU A 117 -33.41 -15.99 -5.62
C LEU A 117 -33.84 -16.28 -7.08
N SER A 118 -33.60 -17.49 -7.58
CA SER A 118 -34.09 -17.93 -8.90
C SER A 118 -34.42 -19.43 -8.90
N GLY A 119 -35.64 -19.77 -9.32
CA GLY A 119 -36.09 -21.17 -9.48
C GLY A 119 -37.57 -21.49 -9.19
N GLN A 120 -38.39 -20.55 -8.71
CA GLN A 120 -39.80 -20.86 -8.37
C GLN A 120 -40.80 -20.69 -9.53
N VAL A 121 -40.43 -20.05 -10.65
CA VAL A 121 -41.40 -19.73 -11.73
C VAL A 121 -41.68 -20.92 -12.65
N GLU A 122 -40.80 -21.93 -12.71
CA GLU A 122 -40.93 -23.04 -13.66
C GLU A 122 -41.77 -24.23 -13.15
N ALA A 123 -42.13 -24.26 -11.86
CA ALA A 123 -42.90 -25.36 -11.26
C ALA A 123 -44.41 -25.09 -11.16
N ALA A 124 -44.89 -23.98 -11.71
CA ALA A 124 -46.29 -23.54 -11.63
C ALA A 124 -47.02 -23.51 -12.99
N GLN A 125 -46.44 -24.11 -14.04
CA GLN A 125 -47.09 -24.39 -15.33
C GLN A 125 -47.22 -25.90 -15.53
#